data_AF-A0A453SE91-F1
#
_entry.id   AF-A0A453SE91-F1
#
_cell.length_a   1.000
_cell.length_b   1.000
_cell.length_c   1.000
_cell.angle_alpha   90.00
_cell.angle_beta   90.00
_cell.angle_gamma   90.00
#
_symmetry.space_group_name_H-M   'P 1'
#
loop_
_entity.id
_entity.type
_entity.pdbx_description
1 polymer ?
#
loop_
_entity_poly.entity_id
_entity_poly.type
_entity_poly.pdbx_seq_one_letter_code
_entity_poly.pdbx_strand_id
1 'polypeptide(L)'
;QLGWVAGPLTLVLFAVITFYTCGLLADCYRVGDPVTGKRNYTYTEAVRSYLGGWYVWFCGFCQYVNMFGTGIGYTITASTSAAALKKSNCFHWHGHKADCSQYLSAYIIGFGVVQVIFCQVPNFHKLSWLSIVAAIMSFSYATIAVGLSLAQTISGPTGRTSLTGTEVGVDVDAAQKVWMTFQALGNVAFAYSYTIILIEIQVLYTI
;
A
#
# COMPACT_ATOMS: atom_id res chain seq x y z
N GLN A 1 -8.81 4.81 -14.92
CA GLN A 1 -9.78 4.95 -13.81
C GLN A 1 -9.99 6.44 -13.47
N LEU A 2 -9.12 7.15 -12.74
CA LEU A 2 -9.34 8.58 -12.42
C LEU A 2 -8.99 9.59 -13.53
N GLY A 3 -8.12 9.26 -14.48
CA GLY A 3 -7.68 10.18 -15.54
C GLY A 3 -6.38 10.92 -15.23
N TRP A 4 -5.86 11.62 -16.23
CA TRP A 4 -4.52 12.21 -16.18
C TRP A 4 -4.40 13.38 -15.20
N VAL A 5 -5.49 14.09 -14.90
CA VAL A 5 -5.47 15.23 -13.96
C VAL A 5 -5.86 14.78 -12.56
N ALA A 6 -6.98 14.07 -12.42
CA ALA A 6 -7.47 13.66 -11.10
C ALA A 6 -6.57 12.61 -10.44
N GLY A 7 -5.87 11.77 -11.20
CA GLY A 7 -4.90 10.80 -10.67
C GLY A 7 -3.76 11.47 -9.89
N PRO A 8 -2.91 12.30 -10.53
CA PRO A 8 -1.85 13.03 -9.84
C PRO A 8 -2.36 13.94 -8.72
N LEU A 9 -3.49 14.63 -8.93
CA LEU A 9 -4.08 15.49 -7.90
C LEU A 9 -4.44 14.69 -6.63
N THR A 10 -5.07 13.53 -6.80
CA THR A 10 -5.41 12.66 -5.66
C THR A 10 -4.17 12.08 -4.98
N LEU A 11 -3.13 11.71 -5.72
CA LEU A 11 -1.84 11.30 -5.14
C LEU A 11 -1.23 12.40 -4.27
N VAL A 12 -1.18 13.64 -4.77
CA VAL A 12 -0.64 14.79 -4.01
C VAL A 12 -1.49 15.08 -2.77
N LEU A 13 -2.82 15.05 -2.90
CA LEU A 13 -3.72 15.26 -1.75
C LEU A 13 -3.50 14.22 -0.66
N PHE A 14 -3.47 12.93 -1.01
CA PHE A 14 -3.21 11.86 -0.05
C PHE A 14 -1.81 11.99 0.57
N ALA A 15 -0.80 12.38 -0.21
CA ALA A 15 0.55 12.62 0.30
C ALA A 15 0.58 13.76 1.34
N VAL A 16 -0.10 14.88 1.09
CA VAL A 16 -0.18 16.02 2.03
C VAL A 16 -0.91 15.63 3.31
N ILE A 17 -2.05 14.93 3.20
CA ILE A 17 -2.83 14.46 4.36
C ILE A 17 -1.99 13.50 5.21
N THR A 18 -1.30 12.56 4.55
CA THR A 18 -0.41 11.58 5.17
C THR A 18 0.73 12.30 5.89
N PHE A 19 1.41 13.22 5.23
CA PHE A 19 2.52 13.98 5.81
C PHE A 19 2.08 14.77 7.04
N TYR A 20 0.94 15.45 6.97
CA TYR A 20 0.38 16.19 8.10
C TYR A 20 0.03 15.26 9.27
N THR A 21 -0.56 14.10 8.98
CA THR A 21 -0.92 13.10 10.00
C THR A 21 0.33 12.51 10.66
N CYS A 22 1.38 12.21 9.89
CA CYS A 22 2.67 11.77 10.43
C CYS A 22 3.29 12.83 11.35
N GLY A 23 3.22 14.11 10.98
CA GLY A 23 3.70 15.22 11.81
C GLY A 23 2.97 15.28 13.15
N LEU A 24 1.63 15.25 13.13
CA LEU A 24 0.82 15.21 14.36
C LEU A 24 1.17 14.01 15.23
N LEU A 25 1.37 12.83 14.62
CA LEU A 25 1.66 11.62 15.36
C LEU A 25 3.06 11.66 16.00
N ALA A 26 4.03 12.26 15.32
CA ALA A 26 5.37 12.52 15.86
C ALA A 26 5.33 13.51 17.03
N ASP A 27 4.48 14.53 16.98
CA ASP A 27 4.30 15.48 18.09
C ASP A 27 3.59 14.81 19.29
N CYS A 28 2.59 13.95 19.02
CA CYS A 28 1.88 13.18 20.06
C CYS A 28 2.70 12.03 20.66
N TYR A 29 3.92 11.77 20.17
CA TYR A 29 4.81 10.76 20.71
C TYR A 29 5.22 11.04 22.16
N ARG A 30 5.36 12.32 22.54
CA ARG A 30 5.72 12.75 23.89
C ARG A 30 4.66 13.64 24.51
N VAL A 31 4.16 13.25 25.68
CA VAL A 31 3.15 14.01 26.42
C VAL A 31 3.81 15.08 27.28
N GLY A 32 3.40 16.33 27.09
CA GLY A 32 3.88 17.47 27.86
C GLY A 32 5.07 18.16 27.19
N ASP A 33 6.24 18.09 27.83
CA ASP A 33 7.45 18.74 27.34
C ASP A 33 8.10 17.91 26.20
N PRO A 34 8.41 18.50 25.03
CA PRO A 34 9.02 17.77 23.91
C PRO A 34 10.39 17.13 24.24
N VAL A 35 11.07 17.56 25.31
CA VAL A 35 12.36 17.01 25.73
C VAL A 35 12.22 16.01 26.88
N THR A 36 11.38 16.29 27.88
CA THR A 36 11.29 15.52 29.14
C THR A 36 9.97 14.74 29.32
N GLY A 37 9.00 14.92 28.42
CA GLY A 37 7.68 14.31 28.47
C GLY A 37 7.67 12.78 28.36
N LYS A 38 6.65 12.16 28.96
CA LYS A 38 6.47 10.70 28.95
C LYS A 38 6.30 10.21 27.50
N ARG A 39 7.15 9.26 27.09
CA ARG A 39 7.09 8.62 25.76
C ARG A 39 5.92 7.62 25.72
N ASN A 40 5.09 7.72 24.69
CA ASN A 40 4.06 6.73 24.39
C ASN A 40 4.58 5.80 23.29
N TYR A 41 4.58 4.50 23.55
CA TYR A 41 5.23 3.52 22.67
C TYR A 41 4.26 2.94 21.63
N THR A 42 2.96 3.15 21.85
CA THR A 42 1.89 2.65 20.98
C THR A 42 0.88 3.74 20.67
N TYR A 43 0.23 3.66 19.52
CA TYR A 43 -0.82 4.60 19.11
C TYR A 43 -1.94 4.67 20.16
N THR A 44 -2.33 3.51 20.70
CA THR A 44 -3.38 3.41 21.73
C THR A 44 -2.98 4.12 23.04
N GLU A 45 -1.71 4.06 23.43
CA GLU A 45 -1.19 4.81 24.59
C GLU A 45 -1.19 6.31 24.34
N ALA A 46 -0.81 6.76 23.15
CA ALA A 46 -0.86 8.18 22.78
C ALA A 46 -2.30 8.72 22.82
N VAL A 47 -3.26 7.99 22.25
CA VAL A 47 -4.69 8.37 22.34
C VAL A 47 -5.16 8.38 23.79
N ARG A 48 -4.71 7.43 24.61
CA ARG A 48 -5.07 7.34 26.03
C ARG A 48 -4.54 8.51 26.85
N SER A 49 -3.33 9.00 26.55
CA SER A 49 -2.74 10.12 27.27
C SER A 49 -3.32 11.48 26.88
N TYR A 50 -3.78 11.66 25.63
CA TYR A 50 -4.29 12.95 25.14
C TYR A 50 -5.81 13.08 25.17
N LEU A 51 -6.56 12.06 24.72
CA LEU A 51 -8.02 12.12 24.62
C LEU A 51 -8.71 11.36 25.76
N GLY A 52 -8.15 10.20 26.14
CA GLY A 52 -8.71 9.34 27.19
C GLY A 52 -10.11 8.77 26.86
N GLY A 53 -10.63 7.94 27.77
CA GLY A 53 -12.02 7.46 27.72
C GLY A 53 -12.39 6.65 26.48
N TRP A 54 -13.57 6.96 25.90
CA TRP A 54 -14.19 6.24 24.78
C TRP A 54 -13.39 6.33 23.47
N TYR A 55 -12.64 7.40 23.28
CA TYR A 55 -11.85 7.64 22.06
C TYR A 55 -10.73 6.61 21.88
N VAL A 56 -10.17 6.07 22.97
CA VAL A 56 -9.16 5.01 22.92
C VAL A 56 -9.72 3.75 22.26
N TRP A 57 -10.95 3.38 22.64
CA TRP A 57 -11.61 2.20 22.09
C TRP A 57 -11.96 2.38 20.61
N PHE A 58 -12.51 3.54 20.25
CA PHE A 58 -12.86 3.85 18.86
C PHE A 58 -11.63 3.95 17.95
N CYS A 59 -10.60 4.71 18.34
CA CYS A 59 -9.37 4.87 17.57
C CYS A 59 -8.60 3.54 17.46
N GLY A 60 -8.56 2.75 18.54
CA GLY A 60 -7.98 1.40 18.50
C GLY A 60 -8.74 0.48 17.55
N PHE A 61 -10.08 0.49 17.57
CA PHE A 61 -10.90 -0.28 16.62
C PHE A 61 -10.60 0.10 15.16
N CYS A 62 -10.57 1.39 14.84
CA CYS A 62 -10.22 1.88 13.50
C CYS A 62 -8.82 1.45 13.07
N GLN A 63 -7.83 1.51 13.98
CA GLN A 63 -6.46 1.04 13.73
C GLN A 63 -6.44 -0.46 13.39
N TYR A 64 -7.11 -1.31 14.17
CA TYR A 64 -7.17 -2.75 13.93
C TYR A 64 -7.84 -3.10 12.60
N VAL A 65 -8.97 -2.46 12.28
CA VAL A 65 -9.65 -2.65 10.99
C VAL A 65 -8.74 -2.29 9.82
N ASN A 66 -7.98 -1.20 9.94
CA ASN A 66 -7.04 -0.80 8.89
C ASN A 66 -5.86 -1.78 8.76
N MET A 67 -5.25 -2.22 9.86
CA MET A 67 -4.18 -3.22 9.81
C MET A 67 -4.66 -4.54 9.19
N PHE A 68 -5.87 -4.99 9.55
CA PHE A 68 -6.47 -6.19 8.98
C PHE A 68 -6.74 -6.03 7.48
N GLY A 69 -7.37 -4.92 7.08
CA GLY A 69 -7.62 -4.61 5.66
C GLY A 69 -6.32 -4.50 4.86
N THR A 70 -5.29 -3.87 5.43
CA THR A 70 -3.98 -3.74 4.79
C THR A 70 -3.31 -5.11 4.62
N GLY A 71 -3.39 -5.99 5.62
CA GLY A 71 -2.89 -7.37 5.53
C GLY A 71 -3.56 -8.18 4.41
N ILE A 72 -4.88 -8.08 4.27
CA ILE A 72 -5.62 -8.69 3.15
C ILE A 72 -5.14 -8.12 1.82
N GLY A 73 -5.02 -6.78 1.73
CA GLY A 73 -4.55 -6.08 0.53
C GLY A 73 -3.17 -6.56 0.06
N TYR A 74 -2.21 -6.69 0.98
CA TYR A 74 -0.88 -7.22 0.66
C TYR A 74 -0.93 -8.67 0.20
N THR A 75 -1.75 -9.49 0.85
CA THR A 75 -1.91 -10.91 0.49
C THR A 75 -2.43 -11.09 -0.92
N ILE A 76 -3.49 -10.36 -1.27
CA ILE A 76 -4.07 -10.40 -2.63
C ILE A 76 -3.06 -9.85 -3.64
N THR A 77 -2.44 -8.71 -3.36
CA THR A 77 -1.51 -8.04 -4.28
C THR A 77 -0.26 -8.89 -4.57
N ALA A 78 0.31 -9.52 -3.54
CA ALA A 78 1.45 -10.42 -3.72
C ALA A 78 1.08 -11.64 -4.56
N SER A 79 -0.10 -12.21 -4.30
CA SER A 79 -0.59 -13.40 -5.00
C SER A 79 -0.90 -13.13 -6.47
N THR A 80 -1.54 -12.00 -6.78
CA THR A 80 -1.82 -11.59 -8.17
C THR A 80 -0.55 -11.29 -8.93
N SER A 81 0.44 -10.67 -8.28
CA SER A 81 1.76 -10.40 -8.87
C SER A 81 2.50 -11.70 -9.20
N ALA A 82 2.52 -12.67 -8.29
CA ALA A 82 3.14 -13.98 -8.51
C ALA A 82 2.45 -14.78 -9.64
N ALA A 83 1.11 -14.75 -9.68
CA ALA A 83 0.34 -15.36 -10.75
C ALA A 83 0.64 -14.69 -12.11
N ALA A 84 0.74 -13.36 -12.14
CA ALA A 84 1.07 -12.61 -13.36
C ALA A 84 2.48 -12.93 -13.88
N LEU A 85 3.46 -13.06 -12.99
CA LEU A 85 4.83 -13.47 -13.36
C LEU A 85 4.86 -14.87 -13.97
N LYS A 86 4.18 -15.85 -13.35
CA LYS A 86 4.14 -17.22 -13.90
C LYS A 86 3.41 -17.28 -15.23
N LYS A 87 2.33 -16.51 -15.37
CA LYS A 87 1.59 -16.37 -16.64
C LYS A 87 2.48 -15.76 -17.73
N SER A 88 3.21 -14.70 -17.44
CA SER A 88 4.16 -14.07 -18.37
C SER A 88 5.26 -15.05 -18.81
N ASN A 89 5.85 -15.77 -17.85
CA ASN A 89 6.87 -16.78 -18.14
C ASN A 89 6.32 -17.94 -18.99
N CYS A 90 5.08 -18.37 -18.73
CA CYS A 90 4.41 -19.39 -19.53
C CYS A 90 4.23 -18.94 -21.00
N PHE A 91 3.76 -17.70 -21.23
CA PHE A 91 3.61 -17.15 -22.58
C PHE A 91 4.94 -16.94 -23.30
N HIS A 92 6.02 -16.67 -22.57
CA HIS A 92 7.36 -16.55 -23.14
C HIS A 92 7.85 -17.89 -23.71
N TRP A 93 7.60 -18.99 -22.99
CA TRP A 93 8.08 -20.32 -23.38
C TRP A 93 7.16 -21.07 -24.35
N HIS A 94 5.84 -21.02 -24.14
CA HIS A 94 4.87 -21.80 -24.91
C HIS A 94 4.18 -20.98 -26.01
N GLY A 95 4.51 -19.69 -26.11
CA GLY A 95 3.90 -18.75 -27.04
C GLY A 95 2.54 -18.21 -26.56
N HIS A 96 2.11 -17.07 -27.12
CA HIS A 96 0.88 -16.36 -26.73
C HIS A 96 -0.43 -17.12 -27.01
N LYS A 97 -0.37 -18.30 -27.65
CA LYS A 97 -1.53 -19.14 -27.95
C LYS A 97 -1.72 -20.30 -26.95
N ALA A 98 -0.80 -20.49 -26.01
CA ALA A 98 -0.90 -21.54 -25.01
C ALA A 98 -1.89 -21.17 -23.90
N ASP A 99 -2.62 -22.15 -23.37
CA ASP A 99 -3.45 -21.95 -22.19
C ASP A 99 -2.56 -21.86 -20.94
N CYS A 100 -2.36 -20.63 -20.48
CA CYS A 100 -1.56 -20.31 -19.29
C CYS A 100 -2.46 -19.92 -18.10
N SER A 101 -3.58 -20.62 -17.89
CA SER A 101 -4.46 -20.39 -16.74
C SER A 101 -3.72 -20.57 -15.40
N GLN A 102 -3.93 -19.63 -14.47
CA GLN A 102 -3.31 -19.63 -13.14
C GLN A 102 -4.40 -19.61 -12.06
N TYR A 103 -4.29 -20.50 -11.08
CA TYR A 103 -5.22 -20.55 -9.95
C TYR A 103 -4.79 -19.55 -8.87
N LEU A 104 -5.39 -18.37 -8.87
CA LEU A 104 -5.07 -17.31 -7.90
C LEU A 104 -5.20 -17.79 -6.44
N SER A 105 -6.20 -18.61 -6.14
CA SER A 105 -6.44 -19.15 -4.79
C SER A 105 -5.24 -19.93 -4.25
N ALA A 106 -4.51 -20.66 -5.10
CA ALA A 106 -3.32 -21.40 -4.69
C ALA A 106 -2.18 -20.45 -4.25
N TYR A 107 -2.03 -19.31 -4.93
CA TYR A 107 -1.05 -18.28 -4.55
C TYR A 107 -1.43 -17.59 -3.26
N ILE A 108 -2.72 -17.30 -3.05
CA ILE A 108 -3.23 -16.70 -1.81
C ILE A 108 -2.94 -17.62 -0.61
N ILE A 109 -3.25 -18.92 -0.74
CA ILE A 109 -2.97 -19.90 0.31
C ILE A 109 -1.46 -19.99 0.55
N GLY A 110 -0.66 -20.08 -0.52
CA GLY A 110 0.80 -20.15 -0.42
C GLY A 110 1.40 -18.94 0.29
N PHE A 111 0.97 -17.73 -0.04
CA PHE A 111 1.44 -16.51 0.62
C PHE A 111 0.99 -16.45 2.09
N GLY A 112 -0.23 -16.89 2.39
CA GLY A 112 -0.73 -17.00 3.77
C GLY A 112 0.12 -17.95 4.62
N VAL A 113 0.52 -19.10 4.09
CA VAL A 113 1.43 -20.04 4.80
C VAL A 113 2.77 -19.36 5.11
N VAL A 114 3.34 -18.63 4.14
CA VAL A 114 4.59 -17.89 4.33
C VAL A 114 4.43 -16.80 5.40
N GLN A 115 3.31 -16.08 5.42
CA GLN A 115 3.01 -15.10 6.47
C GLN A 115 2.95 -15.75 7.86
N VAL A 116 2.27 -16.90 8.01
CA VAL A 116 2.19 -17.62 9.29
C VAL A 116 3.58 -17.99 9.81
N ILE A 117 4.48 -18.42 8.92
CA ILE A 117 5.88 -18.72 9.25
C ILE A 117 6.60 -17.46 9.73
N PHE A 118 6.46 -16.33 9.02
CA PHE A 118 7.07 -15.06 9.41
C PHE A 118 6.53 -14.53 10.74
N CYS A 119 5.26 -14.74 11.06
CA CYS A 119 4.67 -14.40 12.36
C CYS A 119 5.32 -15.15 13.53
N GLN A 120 5.98 -16.29 13.30
CA GLN A 120 6.69 -17.03 14.35
C GLN A 120 8.06 -16.41 14.69
N VAL A 121 8.55 -15.42 13.93
CA VAL A 121 9.86 -14.81 14.17
C VAL A 121 9.73 -13.69 15.22
N PRO A 122 10.25 -13.86 16.43
CA PRO A 122 9.96 -12.96 17.55
C PRO A 122 10.79 -11.67 17.56
N ASN A 123 11.81 -11.54 16.68
CA ASN A 123 12.79 -10.47 16.76
C ASN A 123 12.96 -9.72 15.43
N PHE A 124 12.67 -8.41 15.43
CA PHE A 124 12.82 -7.52 14.27
C PHE A 124 14.27 -7.43 13.74
N HIS A 125 15.27 -7.58 14.62
CA HIS A 125 16.66 -7.61 14.20
C HIS A 125 16.99 -8.81 13.28
N LYS A 126 16.26 -9.92 13.41
CA LYS A 126 16.37 -11.08 12.52
C LYS A 126 15.65 -10.86 11.18
N LEU A 127 14.85 -9.80 11.07
CA LEU A 127 14.06 -9.43 9.90
C LEU A 127 14.62 -8.19 9.18
N SER A 128 15.71 -7.57 9.66
CA SER A 128 16.31 -6.39 9.04
C SER A 128 16.74 -6.61 7.58
N TRP A 129 17.12 -7.84 7.23
CA TRP A 129 17.43 -8.23 5.86
C TRP A 129 16.21 -8.12 4.93
N LEU A 130 15.00 -8.31 5.43
CA LEU A 130 13.77 -8.11 4.65
C LEU A 130 13.59 -6.64 4.27
N SER A 131 13.95 -5.72 5.16
CA SER A 131 13.91 -4.28 4.86
C SER A 131 14.90 -3.92 3.74
N ILE A 132 16.09 -4.53 3.74
CA ILE A 132 17.08 -4.35 2.67
C ILE A 132 16.53 -4.88 1.34
N VAL A 133 15.96 -6.08 1.33
CA VAL A 133 15.32 -6.65 0.13
C VAL A 133 14.17 -5.77 -0.35
N ALA A 134 13.31 -5.30 0.55
CA ALA A 134 12.21 -4.41 0.22
C ALA A 134 12.69 -3.10 -0.42
N ALA A 135 13.79 -2.52 0.08
CA ALA A 135 14.40 -1.33 -0.51
C ALA A 135 14.92 -1.60 -1.92
N ILE A 136 15.68 -2.69 -2.13
CA ILE A 136 16.18 -3.09 -3.45
C ILE A 136 15.01 -3.29 -4.43
N MET A 137 13.96 -3.99 -4.02
CA MET A 137 12.77 -4.22 -4.84
C MET A 137 12.06 -2.90 -5.18
N SER A 138 11.96 -1.96 -4.23
CA SER A 138 11.33 -0.65 -4.45
C SER A 138 12.06 0.17 -5.51
N PHE A 139 13.40 0.25 -5.43
CA PHE A 139 14.20 0.90 -6.46
C PHE A 139 14.06 0.20 -7.82
N SER A 140 14.12 -1.13 -7.83
CA SER A 140 13.97 -1.93 -9.05
C SER A 140 12.64 -1.66 -9.74
N TYR A 141 11.53 -1.69 -8.98
CA TYR A 141 10.19 -1.41 -9.52
C TYR A 141 10.07 0.02 -10.02
N ALA A 142 10.60 1.01 -9.29
CA ALA A 142 10.60 2.41 -9.73
C ALA A 142 11.38 2.59 -11.04
N THR A 143 12.57 2.00 -11.15
CA THR A 143 13.38 2.06 -12.37
C THR A 143 12.68 1.39 -13.55
N ILE A 144 12.09 0.21 -13.36
CA ILE A 144 11.33 -0.48 -14.41
C ILE A 144 10.12 0.35 -14.85
N ALA A 145 9.37 0.89 -13.89
CA ALA A 145 8.19 1.72 -14.18
C ALA A 145 8.55 2.97 -14.98
N VAL A 146 9.60 3.69 -14.59
CA VAL A 146 10.10 4.87 -15.31
C VAL A 146 10.62 4.47 -16.70
N GLY A 147 11.41 3.40 -16.79
CA GLY A 147 11.97 2.92 -18.05
C GLY A 147 10.90 2.53 -19.07
N LEU A 148 9.89 1.77 -18.66
CA LEU A 148 8.77 1.39 -19.52
C LEU A 148 7.92 2.60 -19.94
N SER A 149 7.66 3.52 -19.00
CA SER A 149 6.89 4.74 -19.29
C SER A 149 7.62 5.63 -20.31
N LEU A 150 8.94 5.78 -20.17
CA LEU A 150 9.77 6.55 -21.09
C LEU A 150 9.86 5.87 -22.46
N ALA A 151 10.08 4.56 -22.49
CA ALA A 151 10.13 3.78 -23.73
C ALA A 151 8.82 3.89 -24.51
N GLN A 152 7.68 3.79 -23.83
CA GLN A 152 6.36 3.96 -24.44
C GLN A 152 6.14 5.37 -25.00
N THR A 153 6.63 6.40 -24.31
CA THR A 153 6.52 7.80 -24.74
C THR A 153 7.35 8.08 -26.00
N ILE A 154 8.52 7.45 -26.13
CA ILE A 154 9.44 7.67 -27.25
C ILE A 154 9.09 6.78 -28.47
N SER A 155 8.65 5.54 -28.23
CA SER A 155 8.53 4.51 -29.29
C SER A 155 7.10 4.20 -29.74
N GLY A 156 6.07 4.62 -29.00
CA GLY A 156 4.68 4.27 -29.27
C GLY A 156 3.84 5.46 -29.73
N PRO A 157 2.73 5.25 -30.46
CA PRO A 157 1.68 6.26 -30.56
C PRO A 157 1.21 6.55 -29.13
N THR A 158 1.36 7.79 -28.68
CA THR A 158 0.87 8.24 -27.37
C THR A 158 -0.61 7.87 -27.27
N GLY A 159 -0.94 6.85 -26.46
CA GLY A 159 -2.31 6.46 -26.24
C GLY A 159 -3.12 7.69 -25.81
N ARG A 160 -4.35 7.85 -26.33
CA ARG A 160 -5.19 9.01 -26.01
C ARG A 160 -5.39 9.04 -24.49
N THR A 161 -4.75 10.00 -23.83
CA THR A 161 -4.95 10.24 -22.40
C THR A 161 -6.22 11.06 -22.24
N SER A 162 -7.24 10.49 -21.60
CA SER A 162 -8.46 11.24 -21.30
C SER A 162 -8.27 12.04 -20.02
N LEU A 163 -8.70 13.32 -20.06
CA LEU A 163 -8.69 14.23 -18.92
C LEU A 163 -9.49 13.68 -17.73
N THR A 164 -10.58 12.94 -18.02
CA THR A 164 -11.52 12.41 -17.00
C THR A 164 -11.40 10.91 -16.76
N GLY A 165 -10.36 10.27 -17.30
CA GLY A 165 -10.09 8.85 -17.08
C GLY A 165 -10.89 7.94 -18.00
N THR A 166 -11.43 6.85 -17.46
CA THR A 166 -12.17 5.90 -18.29
C THR A 166 -13.42 6.61 -18.86
N GLU A 167 -13.54 6.69 -20.18
CA GLU A 167 -14.69 7.31 -20.84
C GLU A 167 -15.92 6.39 -20.73
N VAL A 168 -17.08 6.98 -20.47
CA VAL A 168 -18.35 6.24 -20.51
C VAL A 168 -18.66 5.97 -21.97
N GLY A 169 -18.80 4.70 -22.31
CA GLY A 169 -18.94 4.23 -23.70
C GLY A 169 -19.65 2.89 -23.74
N VAL A 170 -19.62 2.23 -24.90
CA VAL A 170 -20.36 0.97 -25.14
C VAL A 170 -19.95 -0.15 -24.15
N ASP A 171 -18.72 -0.12 -23.65
CA ASP A 171 -18.16 -1.15 -22.75
C ASP A 171 -18.16 -0.76 -21.26
N VAL A 172 -18.52 0.48 -20.89
CA VAL A 172 -18.44 0.97 -19.51
C VAL A 172 -19.64 1.86 -19.17
N ASP A 173 -20.56 1.31 -18.36
CA ASP A 173 -21.70 2.06 -17.81
C ASP A 173 -21.28 3.05 -16.70
N ALA A 174 -22.12 4.04 -16.41
CA ALA A 174 -21.90 5.04 -15.37
C ALA A 174 -21.62 4.43 -13.99
N ALA A 175 -22.36 3.38 -13.61
CA ALA A 175 -22.13 2.69 -12.34
C ALA A 175 -20.73 2.03 -12.28
N GLN A 176 -20.30 1.44 -13.40
CA GLN A 176 -19.00 0.81 -13.51
C GLN A 176 -17.86 1.83 -13.48
N LYS A 177 -18.05 3.01 -14.08
CA LYS A 177 -17.10 4.12 -13.94
C LYS A 177 -16.97 4.59 -12.50
N VAL A 178 -18.07 4.71 -11.76
CA VAL A 178 -18.06 5.08 -10.34
C VAL A 178 -17.31 4.03 -9.52
N TRP A 179 -17.58 2.74 -9.76
CA TRP A 179 -16.88 1.65 -9.09
C TRP A 179 -15.37 1.67 -9.34
N MET A 180 -14.95 1.85 -10.60
CA MET A 180 -13.54 1.99 -10.96
C MET A 180 -12.89 3.22 -10.30
N THR A 181 -13.64 4.30 -10.10
CA THR A 181 -13.14 5.49 -9.42
C THR A 181 -12.89 5.21 -7.94
N PHE A 182 -13.84 4.56 -7.25
CA PHE A 182 -13.65 4.13 -5.87
C PHE A 182 -12.52 3.12 -5.72
N GLN A 183 -12.37 2.20 -6.66
CA GLN A 183 -11.26 1.24 -6.66
C GLN A 183 -9.91 1.95 -6.76
N ALA A 184 -9.77 2.94 -7.65
CA ALA A 184 -8.54 3.71 -7.76
C ALA A 184 -8.27 4.55 -6.50
N LEU A 185 -9.28 5.19 -5.91
CA LEU A 185 -9.14 5.91 -4.63
C LEU A 185 -8.71 4.97 -3.51
N GLY A 186 -9.30 3.77 -3.44
CA GLY A 186 -8.94 2.74 -2.47
C GLY A 186 -7.49 2.26 -2.66
N ASN A 187 -7.04 2.08 -3.90
CA ASN A 187 -5.66 1.72 -4.20
C ASN A 187 -4.67 2.83 -3.78
N VAL A 188 -5.02 4.10 -4.00
CA VAL A 188 -4.21 5.24 -3.51
C VAL A 188 -4.18 5.23 -1.99
N ALA A 189 -5.32 5.14 -1.32
CA ALA A 189 -5.40 5.09 0.14
C ALA A 189 -4.57 3.94 0.73
N PHE A 190 -4.65 2.76 0.11
CA PHE A 190 -3.87 1.58 0.51
C PHE A 190 -2.35 1.80 0.34
N ALA A 191 -1.91 2.52 -0.68
CA ALA A 191 -0.49 2.84 -0.86
C ALA A 191 0.08 3.74 0.28
N TYR A 192 -0.78 4.51 0.96
CA TYR A 192 -0.40 5.40 2.07
C TYR A 192 -0.73 4.84 3.46
N SER A 193 -1.08 3.55 3.60
CA SER A 193 -1.54 2.96 4.88
C SER A 193 -0.44 2.75 5.94
N TYR A 194 0.81 3.11 5.66
CA TYR A 194 1.95 2.89 6.57
C TYR A 194 1.93 3.78 7.83
N THR A 195 1.23 4.91 7.79
CA THR A 195 1.23 5.92 8.86
C THR A 195 0.74 5.39 10.20
N ILE A 196 -0.06 4.32 10.18
CA ILE A 196 -0.67 3.72 11.36
C ILE A 196 0.33 2.92 12.20
N ILE A 197 1.42 2.44 11.58
CA ILE A 197 2.48 1.67 12.24
C ILE A 197 3.67 2.59 12.58
N LEU A 198 3.59 3.86 12.19
CA LEU A 198 4.70 4.80 12.25
C LEU A 198 5.13 5.11 13.68
N ILE A 199 4.19 5.21 14.62
CA ILE A 199 4.52 5.49 16.02
C ILE A 199 5.24 4.30 16.66
N GLU A 200 4.85 3.06 16.35
CA GLU A 200 5.53 1.85 16.83
C GLU A 200 6.94 1.70 16.21
N ILE A 201 7.16 2.19 14.99
CA ILE A 201 8.48 2.17 14.32
C ILE A 201 9.41 3.26 14.87
N GLN A 202 8.91 4.49 15.05
CA GLN A 202 9.72 5.64 15.50
C GLN A 202 10.32 5.44 16.90
N VAL A 203 9.59 4.75 17.77
CA VAL A 203 10.06 4.27 19.08
C VAL A 203 11.35 3.47 18.98
N LEU A 204 11.44 2.59 17.99
CA LEU A 204 12.52 1.61 17.83
C LEU A 204 13.82 2.23 17.33
N TYR A 205 13.73 3.33 16.58
CA TYR A 205 14.88 4.05 16.03
C TYR A 205 15.38 5.22 16.90
N THR A 206 14.65 5.60 17.95
CA THR A 206 15.01 6.70 18.87
C THR A 206 15.53 6.16 20.21
N ILE A 207 16.43 5.18 20.13
CA ILE A 207 17.27 4.63 21.22
C ILE A 207 18.72 4.93 20.85
#